data_AF-A0A9D6FJY9-F1
#
_entry.id   AF-A0A9D6FJY9-F1
#
_cell.length_a   1.000
_cell.length_b   1.000
_cell.length_c   1.000
_cell.angle_alpha   90.00
_cell.angle_beta   90.00
_cell.angle_gamma   90.00
#
_symmetry.space_group_name_H-M   'P 1'
#
loop_
_entity.id
_entity.type
_entity.pdbx_description
1 polymer ?
#
loop_
_entity_poly.entity_id
_entity_poly.type
_entity_poly.pdbx_seq_one_letter_code
_entity_poly.pdbx_strand_id
1 'polypeptide(L)'
;MKKESGLTFLEILMTIVVLTVALIPIMQIAPFGVRNARNIERLTHCVFLAQVKVDEIRNRAIDSYTNGGAGYDESATAFSSPYATYKYTVADNEAADIKNITVTVWYDEDGDGTVDSYSEAWREDEASVVLDTRVADRG
;
A
#
# COMPACT_ATOMS: atom_id res chain seq x y z
N MET A 1 -18.30 -20.82 61.43
CA MET A 1 -17.16 -21.56 60.83
C MET A 1 -17.12 -21.21 59.35
N LYS A 2 -16.04 -20.58 58.88
CA LYS A 2 -15.80 -20.37 57.44
C LYS A 2 -15.35 -21.72 56.85
N LYS A 3 -16.04 -22.19 55.81
CA LYS A 3 -15.70 -23.40 55.09
C LYS A 3 -14.67 -23.01 54.03
N GLU A 4 -13.40 -23.34 54.24
CA GLU A 4 -12.37 -23.18 53.21
C GLU A 4 -12.55 -24.34 52.21
N SER A 5 -13.03 -24.02 51.01
CA SER A 5 -13.20 -25.00 49.93
C SER A 5 -11.92 -25.03 49.11
N GLY A 6 -11.19 -26.14 49.17
CA GLY A 6 -10.02 -26.37 48.33
C GLY A 6 -10.40 -26.70 46.89
N LEU A 7 -9.56 -26.30 45.94
CA LEU A 7 -9.67 -26.67 44.53
C LEU A 7 -9.60 -28.18 44.36
N THR A 8 -10.51 -28.75 43.57
CA THR A 8 -10.47 -30.18 43.25
C THR A 8 -9.52 -30.46 42.08
N PHE A 9 -8.90 -31.64 42.05
CA PHE A 9 -7.97 -32.01 40.97
C PHE A 9 -8.63 -31.96 39.58
N LEU A 10 -9.92 -32.29 39.50
CA LEU A 10 -10.74 -32.20 38.29
C LEU A 10 -10.85 -30.75 37.78
N GLU A 11 -11.03 -29.80 38.70
CA GLU A 11 -11.15 -28.37 38.39
C GLU A 11 -9.84 -27.82 37.84
N ILE A 12 -8.69 -28.26 38.38
CA ILE A 12 -7.38 -27.90 37.84
C ILE A 12 -7.21 -28.45 36.42
N LEU A 13 -7.58 -29.72 36.18
CA LEU A 13 -7.51 -30.35 34.86
C LEU A 13 -8.37 -29.62 33.84
N MET A 14 -9.62 -29.28 34.21
CA MET A 14 -10.54 -28.52 33.36
C MET A 14 -10.00 -27.12 33.08
N THR A 15 -9.42 -26.46 34.08
CA THR A 15 -8.81 -25.13 33.94
C THR A 15 -7.65 -25.15 32.93
N ILE A 16 -6.79 -26.18 32.98
CA ILE A 16 -5.68 -26.33 32.02
C ILE A 16 -6.22 -26.51 30.60
N VAL A 17 -7.24 -27.36 30.41
CA VAL A 17 -7.85 -27.55 29.08
C VAL A 17 -8.43 -26.24 28.55
N VAL A 18 -9.19 -25.50 29.37
CA VAL A 18 -9.76 -24.21 28.97
C VAL A 18 -8.66 -23.19 28.66
N LEU A 19 -7.59 -23.13 29.46
CA LEU A 19 -6.44 -22.27 29.21
C LEU A 19 -5.74 -22.61 27.89
N THR A 20 -5.54 -23.88 27.57
CA THR A 20 -4.89 -24.28 26.31
C THR A 20 -5.68 -23.84 25.09
N VAL A 21 -7.02 -23.99 25.12
CA VAL A 21 -7.89 -23.53 24.03
C VAL A 21 -7.90 -22.00 23.94
N ALA A 22 -7.87 -21.31 25.09
CA ALA A 22 -7.86 -19.85 25.14
C ALA A 22 -6.54 -19.22 24.65
N LEU A 23 -5.41 -19.93 24.73
CA LEU A 23 -4.11 -19.41 24.28
C LEU A 23 -3.93 -19.40 22.76
N ILE A 24 -4.63 -20.26 22.02
CA ILE A 24 -4.54 -20.35 20.55
C ILE A 24 -4.78 -18.99 19.86
N PRO A 25 -5.88 -18.26 20.10
CA PRO A 25 -6.12 -16.98 19.45
C PRO A 25 -5.09 -15.91 19.84
N ILE A 26 -4.55 -15.96 21.05
CA ILE A 26 -3.53 -14.98 21.53
C ILE A 26 -2.25 -15.11 20.71
N MET A 27 -1.84 -16.34 20.37
CA MET A 27 -0.67 -16.58 19.53
C MET A 27 -0.83 -16.05 18.10
N GLN A 28 -2.07 -15.89 17.62
CA GLN A 28 -2.36 -15.43 16.26
C GLN A 28 -2.34 -13.89 16.11
N ILE A 29 -2.50 -13.14 17.21
CA ILE A 29 -2.55 -11.66 17.18
C ILE A 29 -1.19 -11.06 16.81
N ALA A 30 -0.09 -11.60 17.35
CA ALA A 30 1.25 -11.08 17.11
C ALA A 30 1.68 -11.11 15.63
N PRO A 31 1.60 -12.25 14.90
CA PRO A 31 1.98 -12.27 13.49
C PRO A 31 1.05 -11.42 12.61
N PHE A 32 -0.23 -11.30 12.98
CA PHE A 32 -1.18 -10.44 12.29
C PHE A 32 -0.78 -8.96 12.40
N GLY A 33 -0.39 -8.50 13.59
CA GLY A 33 0.08 -7.13 13.80
C GLY A 33 1.32 -6.77 12.97
N VAL A 34 2.31 -7.66 12.90
CA VAL A 34 3.54 -7.42 12.13
C VAL A 34 3.27 -7.32 10.63
N ARG A 35 2.41 -8.19 10.08
CA ARG A 35 2.04 -8.14 8.66
C ARG A 35 1.33 -6.83 8.30
N ASN A 36 0.37 -6.43 9.13
CA ASN A 36 -0.35 -5.17 8.91
C ASN A 36 0.58 -3.95 9.03
N ALA A 37 1.51 -3.95 9.99
CA ALA A 37 2.47 -2.87 10.13
C ALA A 37 3.34 -2.69 8.87
N ARG A 38 3.82 -3.80 8.28
CA ARG A 38 4.59 -3.76 7.03
C ARG A 38 3.76 -3.27 5.85
N ASN A 39 2.49 -3.67 5.76
CA ASN A 39 1.59 -3.21 4.70
C ASN A 39 1.28 -1.72 4.82
N ILE A 40 1.04 -1.23 6.05
CA ILE A 40 0.84 0.20 6.33
C ILE A 40 2.10 1.00 6.00
N GLU A 41 3.28 0.50 6.35
CA GLU A 41 4.56 1.13 6.00
C GLU A 41 4.74 1.23 4.47
N ARG A 42 4.51 0.14 3.74
CA ARG A 42 4.57 0.11 2.27
C ARG A 42 3.61 1.12 1.65
N LEU A 43 2.36 1.14 2.11
CA LEU A 43 1.34 2.08 1.62
C LEU A 43 1.72 3.54 1.93
N THR A 44 2.27 3.82 3.11
CA THR A 44 2.74 5.16 3.48
C THR A 44 3.86 5.64 2.54
N HIS A 45 4.81 4.75 2.22
CA HIS A 45 5.82 5.06 1.21
C HIS A 45 5.23 5.26 -0.19
N CYS A 46 4.29 4.42 -0.63
CA CYS A 46 3.61 4.62 -1.91
C CYS A 46 2.92 5.99 -1.98
N VAL A 47 2.24 6.42 -0.90
CA VAL A 47 1.62 7.76 -0.85
C VAL A 47 2.67 8.86 -0.97
N PHE A 48 3.76 8.79 -0.21
CA PHE A 48 4.81 9.82 -0.26
C PHE A 48 5.47 9.89 -1.63
N LEU A 49 5.81 8.73 -2.21
CA LEU A 49 6.42 8.65 -3.54
C LEU A 49 5.46 9.11 -4.64
N ALA A 50 4.17 8.77 -4.53
CA ALA A 50 3.15 9.24 -5.46
C ALA A 50 3.01 10.77 -5.39
N GLN A 51 3.03 11.37 -4.21
CA GLN A 51 2.99 12.83 -4.06
C GLN A 51 4.20 13.50 -4.70
N VAL A 52 5.41 13.00 -4.41
CA VAL A 52 6.65 13.52 -5.02
C VAL A 52 6.59 13.41 -6.54
N LYS A 53 6.10 12.28 -7.07
CA LYS A 53 6.01 12.07 -8.51
C LYS A 53 4.94 12.94 -9.17
N VAL A 54 3.79 13.12 -8.53
CA VAL A 54 2.75 14.05 -8.98
C VAL A 54 3.29 15.48 -9.06
N ASP A 55 4.03 15.94 -8.05
CA ASP A 55 4.62 17.29 -8.05
C ASP A 55 5.68 17.45 -9.14
N GLU A 56 6.51 16.42 -9.35
CA GLU A 56 7.48 16.39 -10.44
C GLU A 56 6.78 16.51 -11.81
N ILE A 57 5.79 15.66 -12.07
CA ILE A 57 5.07 15.66 -13.35
C ILE A 57 4.25 16.94 -13.52
N ARG A 58 3.68 17.48 -12.45
CA ARG A 58 2.95 18.75 -12.49
C ARG A 58 3.83 19.91 -12.94
N ASN A 59 5.04 20.02 -12.39
CA ASN A 59 5.99 21.05 -12.78
C ASN A 59 6.38 20.90 -14.26
N ARG A 60 6.69 19.67 -14.70
CA ARG A 60 7.00 19.39 -16.10
C ARG A 60 5.82 19.68 -17.04
N ALA A 61 4.60 19.36 -16.62
CA ALA A 61 3.39 19.59 -17.42
C ALA A 61 3.14 21.08 -17.65
N ILE A 62 3.43 21.95 -16.67
CA ILE A 62 3.39 23.40 -16.85
C ILE A 62 4.41 23.85 -17.91
N ASP A 63 5.64 23.33 -17.84
CA ASP A 63 6.70 23.64 -18.82
C ASP A 63 6.34 23.13 -20.24
N SER A 64 5.58 22.04 -20.33
CA SER A 64 5.09 21.44 -21.58
C SER A 64 4.24 22.41 -22.39
N TYR A 65 3.33 23.14 -21.72
CA TYR A 65 2.41 24.08 -22.38
C TYR A 65 3.17 25.22 -23.04
N THR A 66 4.27 25.66 -22.42
CA THR A 66 5.11 26.75 -22.96
C THR A 66 5.97 26.30 -24.15
N ASN A 67 6.36 25.02 -24.21
CA ASN A 67 7.34 24.51 -25.18
C ASN A 67 6.78 23.51 -26.20
N GLY A 68 5.47 23.27 -26.24
CA GLY A 68 4.84 22.34 -27.20
C GLY A 68 5.18 20.86 -26.96
N GLY A 69 5.36 20.46 -25.69
CA GLY A 69 5.80 19.11 -25.32
C GLY A 69 4.75 18.00 -25.55
N ALA A 70 5.24 16.79 -25.86
CA ALA A 70 4.46 15.55 -26.02
C ALA A 70 3.82 15.07 -24.70
N GLY A 71 2.90 14.10 -24.77
CA GLY A 71 2.28 13.47 -23.62
C GLY A 71 3.26 12.81 -22.65
N TYR A 72 2.82 12.65 -21.41
CA TYR A 72 3.61 12.09 -20.31
C TYR A 72 3.13 10.68 -19.96
N ASP A 73 3.56 9.71 -20.76
CA ASP A 73 3.33 8.30 -20.45
C ASP A 73 4.64 7.62 -20.00
N GLU A 74 4.63 7.11 -18.78
CA GLU A 74 5.70 6.26 -18.23
C GLU A 74 5.06 4.96 -17.76
N SER A 75 5.63 3.80 -18.11
CA SER A 75 5.06 2.51 -17.71
C SER A 75 6.04 1.74 -16.84
N ALA A 76 5.55 1.26 -15.68
CA ALA A 76 6.25 0.34 -14.78
C ALA A 76 7.72 0.70 -14.50
N THR A 77 7.99 1.98 -14.28
CA THR A 77 9.35 2.50 -14.08
C THR A 77 9.70 2.47 -12.61
N ALA A 78 10.91 2.00 -12.28
CA ALA A 78 11.37 1.91 -10.90
C ALA A 78 11.85 3.28 -10.37
N PHE A 79 11.65 3.54 -9.07
CA PHE A 79 12.28 4.69 -8.42
C PHE A 79 13.79 4.49 -8.25
N SER A 80 14.51 5.59 -8.01
CA SER A 80 15.93 5.52 -7.64
C SER A 80 16.13 4.92 -6.26
N SER A 81 17.32 4.35 -6.02
CA SER A 81 17.73 3.88 -4.69
C SER A 81 17.49 4.96 -3.62
N PRO A 82 16.88 4.63 -2.46
CA PRO A 82 16.65 3.29 -1.92
C PRO A 82 15.33 2.62 -2.32
N TYR A 83 14.49 3.26 -3.15
CA TYR A 83 13.12 2.82 -3.44
C TYR A 83 13.00 1.99 -4.73
N ALA A 84 14.06 1.29 -5.15
CA ALA A 84 14.09 0.58 -6.43
C ALA A 84 13.03 -0.54 -6.55
N THR A 85 12.49 -1.02 -5.43
CA THR A 85 11.37 -1.98 -5.39
C THR A 85 10.00 -1.33 -5.54
N TYR A 86 9.92 0.00 -5.52
CA TYR A 86 8.69 0.72 -5.84
C TYR A 86 8.71 1.06 -7.33
N LYS A 87 7.57 0.87 -7.96
CA LYS A 87 7.35 1.17 -9.37
C LYS A 87 6.25 2.22 -9.51
N TYR A 88 6.29 2.91 -10.64
CA TYR A 88 5.26 3.87 -10.99
C TYR A 88 4.90 3.81 -12.47
N THR A 89 3.67 4.23 -12.74
CA THR A 89 3.13 4.46 -14.08
C THR A 89 2.52 5.86 -14.09
N VAL A 90 2.76 6.60 -15.15
CA VAL A 90 2.13 7.90 -15.42
C VAL A 90 1.32 7.74 -16.69
N ALA A 91 0.07 8.16 -16.66
CA ALA A 91 -0.79 8.23 -17.82
C ALA A 91 -1.27 9.68 -18.01
N ASP A 92 -1.01 10.26 -19.18
CA ASP A 92 -1.51 11.58 -19.58
C ASP A 92 -2.68 11.40 -20.57
N ASN A 93 -3.78 12.10 -20.36
CA ASN A 93 -4.90 12.08 -21.31
C ASN A 93 -4.67 12.96 -22.55
N GLU A 94 -3.53 13.66 -22.62
CA GLU A 94 -3.07 14.53 -23.72
C GLU A 94 -4.09 15.61 -24.14
N ALA A 95 -4.99 16.01 -23.24
CA ALA A 95 -6.02 16.99 -23.58
C ALA A 95 -5.42 18.40 -23.75
N ALA A 96 -5.88 19.12 -24.78
CA ALA A 96 -5.31 20.40 -25.23
C ALA A 96 -5.34 21.50 -24.16
N ASP A 97 -6.46 21.63 -23.42
CA ASP A 97 -6.64 22.74 -22.47
C ASP A 97 -6.42 22.32 -21.01
N ILE A 98 -6.75 21.06 -20.68
CA ILE A 98 -6.66 20.52 -19.32
C ILE A 98 -6.12 19.09 -19.37
N LYS A 99 -4.83 18.91 -19.09
CA LYS A 99 -4.22 17.60 -18.92
C LYS A 99 -4.68 16.97 -17.61
N ASN A 100 -5.20 15.76 -17.69
CA ASN A 100 -5.45 14.89 -16.56
C ASN A 100 -4.35 13.84 -16.52
N ILE A 101 -3.57 13.89 -15.46
CA ILE A 101 -2.40 13.03 -15.30
C ILE A 101 -2.68 12.11 -14.12
N THR A 102 -2.70 10.81 -14.40
CA THR A 102 -2.87 9.76 -13.40
C THR A 102 -1.51 9.18 -13.09
N VAL A 103 -1.12 9.22 -11.82
CA VAL A 103 0.12 8.61 -11.32
C VAL A 103 -0.27 7.44 -10.44
N THR A 104 0.17 6.25 -10.82
CA THR A 104 0.01 5.03 -10.04
C THR A 104 1.37 4.63 -9.49
N VAL A 105 1.49 4.43 -8.17
CA VAL A 105 2.70 3.95 -7.50
C VAL A 105 2.36 2.69 -6.72
N TRP A 106 3.23 1.68 -6.81
CA TRP A 106 3.06 0.43 -6.07
C TRP A 106 4.39 -0.15 -5.61
N TYR A 107 4.29 -1.04 -4.63
CA TYR A 107 5.40 -1.88 -4.19
C TYR A 107 5.35 -3.21 -4.97
N ASP A 108 6.42 -3.49 -5.72
CA ASP A 108 6.58 -4.69 -6.53
C ASP A 108 7.17 -5.81 -5.65
N GLU A 109 6.32 -6.75 -5.22
CA GLU A 109 6.71 -7.82 -4.29
C GLU A 109 7.27 -9.05 -5.02
N ASP A 110 6.80 -9.35 -6.22
CA ASP A 110 7.20 -10.54 -6.98
C ASP A 110 8.11 -10.25 -8.19
N GLY A 111 8.32 -8.97 -8.53
CA GLY A 111 9.24 -8.53 -9.57
C GLY A 111 8.63 -8.48 -10.97
N ASP A 112 7.32 -8.71 -11.12
CA ASP A 112 6.67 -8.82 -12.42
C ASP A 112 6.42 -7.46 -13.09
N GLY A 113 6.45 -6.37 -12.32
CA GLY A 113 6.24 -5.01 -12.81
C GLY A 113 4.82 -4.69 -13.27
N THR A 114 3.85 -5.50 -12.87
CA THR A 114 2.44 -5.19 -12.99
C THR A 114 1.91 -4.75 -11.63
N VAL A 115 0.74 -4.10 -11.64
CA VAL A 115 -0.01 -3.90 -10.41
C VAL A 115 -0.97 -5.07 -10.35
N ASP A 116 -0.79 -5.95 -9.37
CA ASP A 116 -1.75 -7.04 -9.16
C ASP A 116 -3.12 -6.45 -8.83
N SER A 117 -4.01 -6.47 -9.83
CA SER A 117 -5.37 -5.97 -9.68
C SER A 117 -6.20 -6.96 -8.85
N TYR A 118 -7.07 -6.41 -7.99
CA TYR A 118 -8.04 -7.06 -7.08
C TYR A 118 -8.91 -8.21 -7.66
N SER A 119 -8.73 -8.63 -8.91
CA SER A 119 -9.53 -9.67 -9.56
C SER A 119 -9.29 -11.09 -8.99
N GLU A 120 -8.22 -11.31 -8.22
CA GLU A 120 -7.99 -12.56 -7.49
C GLU A 120 -7.92 -12.29 -5.98
N ALA A 121 -9.08 -12.43 -5.32
CA ALA A 121 -9.32 -12.14 -3.89
C ALA A 121 -8.47 -12.95 -2.86
N TRP A 122 -7.41 -13.62 -3.31
CA TRP A 122 -6.50 -14.42 -2.49
C TRP A 122 -5.03 -13.98 -2.60
N ARG A 123 -4.70 -12.97 -3.43
CA ARG A 123 -3.32 -12.47 -3.67
C ARG A 123 -3.18 -10.96 -3.44
N GLU A 124 -3.89 -10.42 -2.45
CA GLU A 124 -3.77 -9.00 -2.08
C GLU A 124 -2.47 -8.71 -1.33
N ASP A 125 -1.33 -8.62 -2.03
CA ASP A 125 -0.05 -8.35 -1.37
C ASP A 125 0.58 -7.00 -1.80
N GLU A 126 0.24 -6.47 -2.98
CA GLU A 126 0.87 -5.26 -3.49
C GLU A 126 0.17 -3.96 -3.04
N ALA A 127 0.84 -3.23 -2.15
CA ALA A 127 0.39 -1.91 -1.73
C ALA A 127 0.49 -0.92 -2.90
N SER A 128 -0.64 -0.45 -3.41
CA SER A 128 -0.71 0.53 -4.49
C SER A 128 -1.50 1.79 -4.12
N VAL A 129 -1.13 2.91 -4.74
CA VAL A 129 -1.77 4.22 -4.58
C VAL A 129 -1.91 4.85 -5.96
N VAL A 130 -3.10 5.38 -6.24
CA VAL A 130 -3.38 6.14 -7.46
C VAL A 130 -3.71 7.57 -7.07
N LEU A 131 -3.00 8.53 -7.66
CA LEU A 131 -3.26 9.96 -7.50
C LEU A 131 -3.52 10.58 -8.88
N ASP A 132 -4.59 11.37 -8.95
CA ASP A 132 -4.94 12.13 -10.14
C ASP A 132 -4.62 13.60 -9.92
N THR A 133 -3.99 14.24 -10.92
CA THR A 133 -3.76 15.68 -10.94
C THR A 133 -4.25 16.27 -12.25
N ARG A 134 -4.77 17.50 -12.16
CA ARG A 134 -5.27 18.25 -13.30
C ARG A 134 -4.47 19.53 -13.43
N VAL A 135 -3.92 19.75 -14.62
CA VAL A 135 -3.16 20.95 -14.96
C VAL A 135 -3.89 21.62 -16.13
N ALA A 136 -4.20 22.89 -15.98
CA ALA A 136 -4.84 23.69 -17.01
C ALA A 136 -3.83 24.68 -17.59
N ASP A 137 -3.96 24.96 -18.88
CA ASP A 137 -3.18 26.00 -19.54
C ASP A 137 -3.47 27.37 -18.92
N ARG A 138 -2.41 28.14 -18.68
CA ARG A 138 -2.47 29.53 -18.22
C ARG A 138 -2.08 30.40 -19.41
N GLY A 139 -2.99 30.51 -20.38
CA GLY A 139 -2.84 31.37 -21.55
C GLY A 139 -2.50 32.82 -21.23
#